data_AF-K1RKW7-F1
#
_entry.id   AF-K1RKW7-F1
#
_cell.length_a   1.000
_cell.length_b   1.000
_cell.length_c   1.000
_cell.angle_alpha   90.00
_cell.angle_beta   90.00
_cell.angle_gamma   90.00
#
_symmetry.space_group_name_H-M   'P 1'
#
loop_
_entity.id
_entity.type
_entity.pdbx_description
1 polymer ?
#
loop_
_entity_poly.entity_id
_entity_poly.type
_entity_poly.pdbx_seq_one_letter_code
_entity_poly.pdbx_strand_id
1 'polypeptide(L)' 'MEQEMKRYYVTNVDTEVTVFQKTGKIAVINNSAQAQHTELYIKGKCAYVLDLKPGEMRWVDDMEDR' A
#
# COMPACT_ATOMS: atom_id res chain seq x y z
N MET A 1 9.11 -13.25 -10.69
CA MET A 1 9.11 -13.39 -9.22
C MET A 1 9.61 -12.14 -8.49
N GLU A 2 10.92 -11.86 -8.36
CA GLU A 2 11.36 -10.67 -7.58
C GLU A 2 10.89 -9.33 -8.18
N GLN A 3 10.95 -9.18 -9.51
CA GLN A 3 10.51 -7.95 -10.17
C GLN A 3 9.00 -7.69 -10.02
N GLU A 4 8.19 -8.74 -9.87
CA GLU A 4 6.75 -8.59 -9.63
C GLU A 4 6.45 -8.18 -8.20
N MET A 5 7.24 -8.64 -7.22
CA MET A 5 7.16 -8.19 -5.83
C MET A 5 7.48 -6.70 -5.68
N LYS A 6 8.30 -6.13 -6.57
CA LYS A 6 8.60 -4.69 -6.60
C LYS A 6 7.55 -3.84 -7.32
N ARG A 7 6.49 -4.46 -7.86
CA ARG A 7 5.42 -3.73 -8.56
C ARG A 7 4.53 -2.98 -7.58
N TYR A 8 4.15 -3.60 -6.47
CA TYR A 8 3.41 -2.96 -5.38
C TYR A 8 4.00 -3.41 -4.05
N TYR A 9 4.45 -2.45 -3.24
CA TYR A 9 4.97 -2.76 -1.91
C TYR A 9 4.77 -1.58 -0.96
N VAL A 10 4.78 -1.90 0.32
CA VAL A 10 4.79 -0.93 1.41
C VAL A 10 6.12 -1.00 2.14
N THR A 11 6.54 0.12 2.73
CA THR A 11 7.84 0.21 3.42
C THR A 11 7.81 -0.32 4.85
N ASN A 12 6.63 -0.38 5.47
CA ASN A 12 6.47 -0.83 6.84
C ASN A 12 5.94 -2.28 6.88
N VAL A 13 6.68 -3.15 7.56
CA VAL A 13 6.38 -4.59 7.71
C VAL A 13 5.12 -4.87 8.54
N ASP A 14 4.71 -3.93 9.39
CA ASP A 14 3.45 -4.00 10.15
C ASP A 14 2.23 -3.56 9.31
N THR A 15 2.47 -3.16 8.06
CA THR A 15 1.43 -2.79 7.11
C THR A 15 1.43 -3.72 5.91
N GLU A 16 0.27 -3.85 5.27
CA GLU A 16 0.07 -4.73 4.12
C GLU A 16 -0.59 -3.97 2.96
N VAL A 17 -0.30 -4.39 1.74
CA VAL A 17 -0.93 -3.89 0.51
C VAL A 17 -1.67 -5.00 -0.21
N THR A 18 -2.94 -4.76 -0.55
CA THR A 18 -3.74 -5.62 -1.43
C THR A 18 -4.23 -4.83 -2.64
N VAL A 19 -4.01 -5.35 -3.85
CA VAL A 19 -4.30 -4.67 -5.11
C VAL A 19 -5.48 -5.33 -5.83
N PHE A 20 -6.49 -4.53 -6.19
CA PHE A 20 -7.67 -4.95 -6.94
C PHE A 20 -7.58 -4.40 -8.37
N GLN A 21 -6.80 -5.08 -9.23
CA GLN A 21 -6.47 -4.61 -10.58
C GLN A 21 -7.70 -4.30 -11.45
N LYS A 22 -8.75 -5.14 -11.38
CA LYS A 22 -9.97 -4.94 -12.19
C LYS A 22 -10.68 -3.62 -11.90
N THR A 23 -10.56 -3.11 -10.68
CA THR A 23 -11.24 -1.87 -10.24
C THR A 23 -10.28 -0.69 -10.10
N GLY A 24 -8.97 -0.91 -10.26
CA GLY A 24 -7.95 0.12 -10.03
C GLY A 24 -7.94 0.62 -8.58
N LYS A 25 -8.22 -0.25 -7.61
CA LYS A 25 -8.25 0.10 -6.18
C LYS A 25 -7.15 -0.64 -5.42
N ILE A 26 -6.61 0.00 -4.41
CA ILE A 26 -5.60 -0.58 -3.52
C ILE A 26 -6.08 -0.38 -2.08
N ALA A 27 -6.02 -1.44 -1.28
CA ALA A 27 -6.19 -1.38 0.17
C ALA A 27 -4.82 -1.40 0.83
N VAL A 28 -4.55 -0.42 1.69
CA VAL A 28 -3.40 -0.40 2.60
C VAL A 28 -3.91 -0.62 4.01
N ILE A 29 -3.39 -1.64 4.67
CA ILE A 29 -3.91 -2.14 5.95
C ILE A 29 -2.83 -2.01 7.01
N ASN A 30 -3.17 -1.43 8.16
CA ASN A 30 -2.35 -1.48 9.35
C ASN A 30 -2.72 -2.75 10.15
N ASN A 31 -1.81 -3.73 10.16
CA ASN A 31 -2.02 -5.00 10.87
C ASN A 31 -1.64 -4.92 12.35
N SER A 32 -1.18 -3.75 12.84
CA SER A 32 -0.79 -3.56 14.23
C SER A 32 -1.88 -2.88 15.08
N ALA A 33 -1.76 -3.04 16.39
CA ALA A 33 -2.57 -2.33 17.39
C ALA A 33 -2.03 -0.91 17.69
N GLN A 34 -1.02 -0.44 16.96
CA GLN A 34 -0.43 0.89 17.12
C GLN A 34 -0.68 1.73 15.86
N ALA A 35 -0.54 3.06 15.97
CA ALA A 35 -0.53 3.91 14.80
C ALA A 35 0.74 3.62 14.00
N GLN A 36 0.63 3.55 12.68
CA GLN A 36 1.75 3.18 11.80
C GLN A 36 1.88 4.17 10.65
N HIS A 37 3.13 4.46 10.31
CA HIS A 37 3.50 5.20 9.13
C HIS A 37 3.94 4.22 8.04
N THR A 38 3.50 4.42 6.80
CA THR A 38 3.94 3.60 5.67
C THR A 38 3.90 4.37 4.36
N GLU A 39 4.77 3.99 3.43
CA GLU A 39 4.80 4.50 2.07
C GLU A 39 4.39 3.38 1.11
N LEU A 40 3.38 3.63 0.28
CA LEU A 40 2.99 2.74 -0.80
C LEU A 40 3.76 3.10 -2.07
N TYR A 41 4.51 2.13 -2.60
CA TYR A 41 5.21 2.24 -3.87
C TYR A 41 4.49 1.46 -4.97
N ILE A 42 4.37 2.09 -6.14
CA ILE A 42 3.82 1.50 -7.37
C ILE A 42 4.88 1.62 -8.45
N LYS A 43 5.34 0.49 -9.00
CA LYS A 43 6.44 0.40 -9.98
C LYS A 43 7.69 1.21 -9.57
N GLY A 44 8.06 1.15 -8.29
CA GLY A 44 9.23 1.85 -7.75
C GLY A 44 9.06 3.36 -7.53
N LYS A 45 7.87 3.94 -7.74
CA LYS A 45 7.55 5.32 -7.38
C LYS A 45 6.75 5.37 -6.08
N CYS A 46 7.13 6.24 -5.15
CA CYS A 46 6.33 6.51 -3.95
C CYS A 46 5.03 7.20 -4.37
N ALA A 47 3.92 6.46 -4.32
CA ALA A 47 2.62 6.93 -4.77
C ALA A 47 1.83 7.60 -3.64
N TYR A 48 1.94 7.07 -2.43
CA TYR A 48 1.26 7.57 -1.25
C TYR A 48 2.14 7.47 0.00
N VAL A 49 2.03 8.49 0.86
CA VAL A 49 2.58 8.50 2.21
C VAL A 49 1.40 8.52 3.18
N LEU A 50 1.30 7.52 4.05
CA LEU A 50 0.11 7.27 4.84
C LEU A 50 0.44 7.12 6.33
N ASP A 51 -0.21 7.94 7.16
CA ASP A 51 -0.34 7.69 8.59
C ASP A 51 -1.67 6.99 8.86
N LEU A 52 -1.60 5.78 9.40
CA LEU A 52 -2.73 4.88 9.64
C LEU A 52 -2.98 4.74 11.15
N LYS A 53 -4.25 4.81 11.55
CA LYS A 53 -4.67 4.48 12.92
C LYS A 53 -4.51 2.97 13.19
N PRO A 54 -4.48 2.54 14.47
CA PRO A 54 -4.52 1.12 14.83
C PRO A 54 -5.63 0.37 14.08
N GLY A 55 -5.28 -0.71 13.38
CA GLY A 55 -6.22 -1.54 12.63
C GLY A 55 -6.92 -0.87 11.44
N GLU A 56 -6.47 0.31 10.98
CA GLU A 56 -7.10 1.01 9.86
C GLU A 56 -6.83 0.29 8.53
N MET A 57 -7.88 0.18 7.71
CA MET A 57 -7.78 -0.12 6.28
C MET A 57 -8.14 1.12 5.47
N ARG A 58 -7.20 1.61 4.65
CA ARG A 58 -7.38 2.78 3.80
C ARG A 58 -7.41 2.39 2.33
N TRP A 59 -8.42 2.88 1.62
CA TRP A 59 -8.53 2.73 0.18
C TRP A 59 -7.85 3.88 -0.55
N VAL A 60 -7.05 3.55 -1.57
CA VAL A 60 -6.45 4.50 -2.51
C VAL A 60 -6.65 4.01 -3.95
N ASP A 61 -6.44 4.91 -4.91
CA ASP A 61 -6.51 4.57 -6.33
C ASP A 61 -5.17 3.99 -6.81
N ASP A 62 -5.24 3.04 -7.74
CA ASP A 62 -4.07 2.61 -8.48
C ASP A 62 -3.67 3.71 -9.48
N MET A 63 -2.49 4.28 -9.28
CA MET A 63 -1.95 5.37 -10.09
C MET A 63 -1.04 4.86 -11.22
N GLU A 64 -0.99 3.54 -11.45
CA GLU A 64 -0.09 2.90 -12.41
C GLU A 64 -0.19 3.46 -13.85
N ASP A 65 -1.36 3.97 -14.25
CA ASP A 65 -1.64 4.49 -15.60
C ASP A 65 -1.88 6.02 -15.63
N ARG A 66 -1.48 6.77 -14.59
CA ARG A 66 -1.53 8.25 -14.56
C ARG A 66 -0.17 8.91 -14.77
#